data_AF-A0A191UDK3-F1
#
_entry.id   AF-A0A191UDK3-F1
#
_cell.length_a   1.000
_cell.length_b   1.000
_cell.length_c   1.000
_cell.angle_alpha   90.00
_cell.angle_beta   90.00
_cell.angle_gamma   90.00
#
_symmetry.space_group_name_H-M   'P 1'
#
loop_
_entity.id
_entity.type
_entity.pdbx_description
1 polymer ?
#
loop_
_entity_poly.entity_id
_entity_poly.type
_entity_poly.pdbx_seq_one_letter_code
_entity_poly.pdbx_strand_id
1 'polypeptide(L)'
;MKKAKTATGEVIDLTYERTLKEKLQRQLLEIEIALERGELELMEPVEARYANKVMTCKAEFLAMPEKIRHLLHADYGTTIDIEYLNEIIYKTLTMLSECKGEDLPRCDPN
;
A
#
# COMPACT_ATOMS: atom_id res chain seq x y z
N MET A 1 -48.50 7.24 -4.01
CA MET A 1 -47.12 7.59 -4.43
C MET A 1 -46.95 9.09 -4.35
N LYS A 2 -46.00 9.59 -3.55
CA LYS A 2 -45.72 11.03 -3.45
C LYS A 2 -44.73 11.40 -4.56
N LYS A 3 -45.12 12.32 -5.44
CA LYS A 3 -44.28 12.80 -6.55
C LYS A 3 -43.97 14.27 -6.37
N ALA A 4 -42.74 14.67 -6.67
CA ALA A 4 -42.31 16.07 -6.69
C ALA A 4 -41.80 16.42 -8.08
N LYS A 5 -41.93 17.69 -8.47
CA LYS A 5 -41.38 18.20 -9.72
C LYS A 5 -40.17 19.06 -9.42
N THR A 6 -39.04 18.76 -10.05
CA THR A 6 -37.82 19.57 -9.92
C THR A 6 -37.97 20.90 -10.65
N ALA A 7 -37.08 21.86 -10.37
CA ALA A 7 -37.05 23.14 -11.08
C ALA A 7 -36.79 22.98 -12.59
N THR A 8 -36.16 21.88 -13.01
CA THR A 8 -35.93 21.49 -14.41
C THR A 8 -37.14 20.78 -15.05
N GLY A 9 -38.19 20.51 -14.27
CA GLY A 9 -39.45 19.94 -14.75
C GLY A 9 -39.54 18.42 -14.67
N GLU A 10 -38.52 17.73 -14.17
CA GLU A 10 -38.54 16.28 -13.98
C GLU A 10 -39.45 15.89 -12.82
N VAL A 11 -40.21 14.81 -13.00
CA VAL A 11 -41.09 14.28 -11.96
C VAL A 11 -40.41 13.12 -11.26
N ILE A 12 -40.08 13.32 -9.99
CA ILE A 12 -39.40 12.34 -9.13
C ILE A 12 -40.42 11.66 -8.22
N ASP A 13 -40.32 10.34 -8.09
CA ASP A 13 -41.05 9.58 -7.07
C ASP A 13 -40.29 9.62 -5.74
N LEU A 14 -40.78 10.42 -4.80
CA LEU A 14 -40.18 10.60 -3.49
C LEU A 14 -40.18 9.32 -2.65
N THR A 15 -41.13 8.43 -2.92
CA THR A 15 -41.24 7.14 -2.24
C THR A 15 -40.10 6.23 -2.67
N TYR A 16 -39.84 6.16 -3.98
CA TYR A 16 -38.71 5.42 -4.54
C TYR A 16 -37.36 5.99 -4.05
N GLU A 17 -37.16 7.30 -4.15
CA GLU A 17 -35.92 7.94 -3.71
C GLU A 17 -35.63 7.72 -2.22
N ARG A 18 -36.66 7.74 -1.39
CA ARG A 18 -36.51 7.47 0.04
C ARG A 18 -36.05 6.03 0.30
N THR A 19 -36.65 5.06 -0.39
CA THR A 19 -36.23 3.65 -0.27
C THR A 19 -34.81 3.42 -0.79
N LEU A 20 -34.42 4.12 -1.86
CA LEU A 20 -33.07 4.06 -2.41
C LEU A 20 -32.06 4.65 -1.43
N LYS A 21 -32.37 5.80 -0.83
CA LYS A 21 -31.55 6.41 0.22
C LYS A 21 -31.37 5.48 1.43
N GLU A 22 -32.45 4.88 1.92
CA GLU A 22 -32.39 3.96 3.05
C GLU A 22 -31.54 2.72 2.74
N LYS A 23 -31.62 2.19 1.52
CA LYS A 23 -30.78 1.08 1.06
C LYS A 23 -29.30 1.47 1.01
N LEU A 24 -28.98 2.63 0.44
CA LEU A 24 -27.61 3.15 0.39
C LEU A 24 -27.04 3.42 1.79
N GLN A 25 -27.86 3.94 2.71
CA GLN A 25 -27.45 4.13 4.11
C GLN A 25 -27.11 2.81 4.81
N ARG A 26 -27.87 1.74 4.56
CA ARG A 26 -27.54 0.41 5.10
C ARG A 26 -26.22 -0.11 4.53
N GLN A 27 -26.01 0.04 3.23
CA GLN A 27 -24.75 -0.39 2.59
C GLN A 27 -23.54 0.38 3.12
N LEU A 28 -23.67 1.68 3.34
CA LEU A 28 -22.62 2.48 3.98
C LEU A 28 -22.32 1.99 5.40
N LEU A 29 -23.35 1.75 6.20
CA LEU A 29 -23.18 1.23 7.56
C LEU A 29 -22.48 -0.14 7.58
N GLU A 30 -22.83 -1.03 6.65
CA GLU A 30 -22.18 -2.34 6.51
C GLU A 30 -20.68 -2.20 6.19
N ILE A 31 -20.31 -1.26 5.32
CA ILE A 31 -18.91 -0.96 4.99
C ILE A 31 -18.18 -0.38 6.22
N GLU A 32 -18.79 0.55 6.95
CA GLU A 32 -18.23 1.13 8.17
C GLU A 32 -17.99 0.07 9.24
N ILE A 33 -18.97 -0.81 9.47
CA ILE A 33 -18.84 -1.93 10.42
C ILE A 33 -17.72 -2.88 10.00
N ALA A 34 -17.58 -3.19 8.71
CA ALA A 34 -16.51 -4.05 8.22
C ALA A 34 -15.12 -3.40 8.36
N LEU A 35 -15.02 -2.07 8.16
CA LEU A 35 -13.80 -1.31 8.45
C LEU A 35 -13.44 -1.35 9.94
N GLU A 36 -14.41 -1.12 10.83
CA GLU A 36 -14.18 -1.17 12.29
C GLU A 36 -13.78 -2.57 12.78
N ARG A 37 -14.30 -3.62 12.13
CA ARG A 37 -13.92 -5.01 12.39
C ARG A 37 -12.58 -5.42 11.80
N GLY A 38 -11.97 -4.57 10.97
CA GLY A 38 -10.73 -4.87 10.25
C GLY A 38 -10.90 -5.88 9.11
N GLU A 39 -12.14 -6.15 8.68
CA GLU A 39 -12.44 -6.98 7.50
C GLU A 39 -12.16 -6.22 6.19
N LEU A 40 -12.18 -4.89 6.25
CA LEU A 40 -11.75 -3.99 5.18
C LEU A 40 -10.66 -3.07 5.72
N GLU A 41 -9.66 -2.76 4.89
CA GLU A 41 -8.71 -1.66 5.15
C GLU A 41 -8.80 -0.65 4.00
N LEU A 42 -8.71 0.63 4.34
CA LEU A 42 -8.55 1.69 3.34
C LEU A 42 -7.22 1.49 2.61
N MET A 43 -7.25 1.53 1.28
CA MET A 43 -6.09 1.24 0.43
C MET A 43 -4.99 2.31 0.57
N GLU A 44 -5.37 3.58 0.69
CA GLU A 44 -4.44 4.72 0.82
C GLU A 44 -3.45 4.56 2.01
N PRO A 45 -3.90 4.26 3.25
CA PRO A 45 -3.00 3.93 4.36
C PRO A 45 -2.08 2.72 4.09
N VAL A 46 -2.58 1.70 3.39
CA VAL A 46 -1.82 0.47 3.11
C VAL A 46 -0.67 0.76 2.16
N GLU A 47 -0.93 1.50 1.07
CA GLU A 47 0.06 1.92 0.10
C GLU A 47 1.14 2.80 0.74
N ALA A 48 0.73 3.79 1.55
CA ALA A 48 1.66 4.66 2.25
C ALA A 48 2.56 3.87 3.24
N ARG A 49 1.96 2.94 4.00
CA ARG A 49 2.69 2.07 4.93
C ARG A 49 3.66 1.15 4.20
N TYR A 50 3.25 0.59 3.07
CA TYR A 50 4.11 -0.26 2.23
C TYR A 50 5.26 0.54 1.61
N ALA A 51 4.97 1.70 1.03
CA ALA A 51 5.98 2.61 0.48
C ALA A 51 7.01 3.00 1.53
N ASN A 52 6.58 3.34 2.74
CA ASN A 52 7.49 3.62 3.85
C ASN A 52 8.38 2.42 4.19
N LYS A 53 7.83 1.20 4.29
CA LYS A 53 8.63 -0.01 4.54
C LYS A 53 9.66 -0.26 3.43
N VAL A 54 9.27 -0.14 2.17
CA VAL A 54 10.18 -0.30 1.02
C VAL A 54 11.31 0.73 1.08
N MET A 55 10.99 1.99 1.39
CA MET A 55 11.98 3.05 1.52
C MET A 55 12.95 2.81 2.68
N THR A 56 12.46 2.35 3.84
CA THR A 56 13.30 1.96 4.97
C THR A 56 14.25 0.82 4.61
N CYS A 57 13.73 -0.26 4.02
CA CYS A 57 14.55 -1.40 3.57
C CYS A 57 15.64 -0.95 2.58
N LYS A 58 15.28 -0.12 1.58
CA LYS A 58 16.23 0.43 0.62
C LYS A 58 17.35 1.21 1.31
N ALA A 59 17.00 2.08 2.26
CA ALA A 59 17.99 2.86 3.00
C ALA A 59 18.94 1.96 3.82
N GLU A 60 18.42 0.91 4.45
CA GLU A 60 19.23 -0.05 5.20
C GLU A 60 20.19 -0.84 4.30
N PHE A 61 19.72 -1.34 3.15
CA PHE A 61 20.57 -2.03 2.18
C PHE A 61 21.70 -1.14 1.66
N LEU A 62 21.39 0.11 1.30
CA LEU A 62 22.39 1.05 0.79
C LEU A 62 23.42 1.46 1.86
N ALA A 63 23.04 1.45 3.15
CA ALA A 63 23.95 1.74 4.25
C ALA A 63 24.80 0.51 4.66
N MET A 64 24.45 -0.70 4.21
CA MET A 64 25.05 -1.95 4.67
C MET A 64 26.56 -2.08 4.34
N PRO A 65 27.04 -1.76 3.12
CA PRO A 65 28.46 -1.89 2.78
C PRO A 65 29.36 -1.07 3.70
N GLU A 66 28.93 0.15 4.00
CA GLU A 66 29.66 1.07 4.86
C GLU A 66 29.73 0.55 6.30
N LYS A 67 28.62 0.04 6.83
CA LYS A 67 28.57 -0.61 8.16
C LYS A 67 29.49 -1.83 8.22
N ILE A 68 29.48 -2.65 7.18
CA ILE A 68 30.34 -3.85 7.08
C ILE A 68 31.82 -3.46 7.02
N ARG A 69 32.19 -2.45 6.22
CA ARG A 69 33.57 -1.93 6.18
C ARG A 69 34.02 -1.50 7.57
N HIS A 70 33.22 -0.68 8.25
CA HIS A 70 33.59 -0.17 9.57
C HIS A 70 33.79 -1.30 10.57
N LEU A 71 32.88 -2.28 10.58
CA LEU A 71 32.97 -3.43 11.47
C LEU A 71 34.21 -4.28 11.18
N LEU A 72 34.46 -4.61 9.92
CA LEU A 72 35.59 -5.47 9.54
C LEU A 72 36.94 -4.78 9.66
N HIS A 73 37.00 -3.47 9.44
CA HIS A 73 38.20 -2.68 9.69
C HIS A 73 38.48 -2.53 11.19
N ALA A 74 37.46 -2.25 12.01
CA ALA A 74 37.62 -2.07 13.45
C ALA A 74 38.01 -3.37 14.17
N ASP A 75 37.38 -4.49 13.82
CA ASP A 75 37.54 -5.76 14.54
C ASP A 75 38.69 -6.62 14.00
N TYR A 76 39.01 -6.49 12.70
CA TYR A 76 39.95 -7.39 12.02
C TYR A 76 41.04 -6.66 11.22
N GLY A 77 41.00 -5.33 11.12
CA GLY A 77 41.93 -4.55 10.29
C GLY A 77 41.79 -4.82 8.78
N THR A 78 40.70 -5.47 8.37
CA THR A 78 40.48 -5.89 6.98
C THR A 78 39.96 -4.72 6.15
N THR A 79 40.62 -4.44 5.04
CA THR A 79 40.13 -3.49 4.03
C THR A 79 39.31 -4.24 2.99
N ILE A 80 38.13 -3.70 2.67
CA ILE A 80 37.19 -4.30 1.72
C ILE A 80 36.92 -3.30 0.62
N ASP A 81 36.79 -3.81 -0.59
CA ASP A 81 36.28 -3.09 -1.74
C ASP A 81 34.78 -2.84 -1.57
N ILE A 82 34.42 -1.60 -1.23
CA ILE A 82 33.02 -1.19 -1.07
C ILE A 82 32.36 -1.03 -2.43
N GLU A 83 33.11 -0.58 -3.43
CA GLU A 83 32.61 -0.35 -4.78
C GLU A 83 32.00 -1.63 -5.35
N TYR A 84 32.67 -2.77 -5.16
CA TYR A 84 32.14 -4.08 -5.54
C TYR A 84 30.86 -4.47 -4.79
N LEU A 85 30.79 -4.24 -3.48
CA LEU A 85 29.59 -4.50 -2.68
C LEU A 85 28.41 -3.61 -3.11
N ASN A 86 28.68 -2.34 -3.37
CA ASN A 86 27.70 -1.40 -3.88
C ASN A 86 27.16 -1.85 -5.24
N GLU A 87 28.03 -2.28 -6.16
CA GLU A 87 27.62 -2.76 -7.49
C GLU A 87 26.61 -3.92 -7.38
N ILE A 88 26.90 -4.90 -6.52
CA ILE A 88 25.99 -6.04 -6.29
C ILE A 88 24.64 -5.56 -5.74
N ILE A 89 24.66 -4.69 -4.71
CA ILE A 89 23.44 -4.20 -4.08
C ILE A 89 22.59 -3.40 -5.07
N TYR A 90 23.20 -2.49 -5.84
CA TYR A 90 22.48 -1.73 -6.84
C TYR A 90 21.91 -2.64 -7.92
N LYS A 91 22.67 -3.63 -8.41
CA LYS A 91 22.19 -4.61 -9.39
C LYS A 91 20.99 -5.39 -8.88
N THR A 92 21.03 -5.89 -7.65
CA THR A 92 19.91 -6.62 -7.04
C THR A 92 18.69 -5.72 -6.82
N LEU A 93 18.89 -4.47 -6.35
CA LEU A 93 17.80 -3.51 -6.21
C LEU A 93 17.16 -3.15 -7.56
N THR A 94 17.95 -3.04 -8.62
CA THR A 94 17.44 -2.84 -9.99
C THR A 94 16.59 -4.02 -10.43
N MET A 95 17.08 -5.26 -10.26
CA MET A 95 16.30 -6.47 -10.58
C MET A 95 14.96 -6.51 -9.81
N LEU A 96 14.98 -6.18 -8.52
CA LEU A 96 13.76 -6.11 -7.71
C LEU A 96 12.80 -5.01 -8.18
N SER A 97 13.29 -3.90 -8.70
CA SER A 97 12.45 -2.82 -9.25
C SER A 97 11.81 -3.17 -10.60
N GLU A 98 12.41 -4.13 -11.32
CA GLU A 98 11.92 -4.61 -12.61
C GLU A 98 10.93 -5.80 -12.47
N CYS A 99 10.84 -6.42 -11.29
CA CYS A 99 9.86 -7.47 -11.01
C CYS A 99 8.43 -6.93 -11.21
N LYS A 100 7.69 -7.56 -12.13
CA LYS A 100 6.28 -7.22 -12.37
C LYS A 100 5.40 -7.98 -11.39
N GLY A 101 4.17 -7.48 -11.20
CA GLY A 101 3.19 -8.13 -10.30
C GLY A 101 2.85 -9.58 -10.67
N GLU A 102 3.14 -10.00 -11.91
CA GLU A 102 2.97 -11.38 -12.39
C GLU A 102 4.09 -12.33 -11.90
N ASP A 103 5.25 -11.78 -11.50
CA ASP A 103 6.42 -12.53 -11.05
C ASP A 103 6.47 -12.69 -9.52
N LEU A 104 5.57 -12.03 -8.80
CA LEU A 104 5.50 -12.10 -7.34
C LEU A 104 4.70 -13.33 -6.90
N PRO A 105 5.20 -14.14 -5.94
CA PRO A 105 4.41 -15.21 -5.36
C PRO A 105 3.15 -14.61 -4.74
N ARG A 106 1.98 -15.18 -5.07
CA ARG A 106 0.71 -14.77 -4.44
C ARG A 106 0.86 -14.95 -2.93
N CYS A 107 0.83 -13.84 -2.19
CA CYS A 107 0.61 -13.89 -0.76
C CYS A 107 -0.84 -14.34 -0.54
N ASP A 108 -1.05 -15.64 -0.38
CA ASP A 108 -2.30 -16.15 0.15
C ASP A 108 -2.42 -15.66 1.61
N PRO A 109 -3.51 -14.96 1.99
CA PRO A 109 -3.74 -14.61 3.37
C PRO A 109 -4.01 -15.89 4.18
N ASN A 110 -3.19 -16.14 5.21
CA ASN A 110 -3.50 -17.10 6.28
C ASN A 110 -4.64 -16.61 7.16
#